data_AF-A0A849T527-F1
#
_entry.id   AF-A0A849T527-F1
#
_cell.length_a   1.000
_cell.length_b   1.000
_cell.length_c   1.000
_cell.angle_alpha   90.00
_cell.angle_beta   90.00
_cell.angle_gamma   90.00
#
_symmetry.space_group_name_H-M   'P 1'
#
loop_
_entity.id
_entity.type
_entity.pdbx_description
1 polymer ?
#
loop_
_entity_poly.entity_id
_entity_poly.type
_entity_poly.pdbx_seq_one_letter_code
_entity_poly.pdbx_strand_id
1 'polypeptide(L)'
;MLKVASKNQSDNQPIISLAEQQPYLMRAIKRLAQRGDYQSDASQLLGDLSGITAMVADKFTNDRTAEGIQEALRLTVGCISLGLSQAQLQDDDEAAINLLIEHGAERVFQQGFRLVRDLAKLPEVAMLSPFDNTPHEQERQLKSVFLKFCNADPNTFWGGHKNFQRELENRKKTLSVIQCAQWLRKHHHDGAIKEEDMDADGVLAVAVIFAVQGNGEIVARAGQKKFEALIDFVR
;
A
#
# COMPACT_ATOMS: atom_id res chain seq x y z
N MET A 1 20.51 54.34 20.86
CA MET A 1 20.32 52.97 21.39
C MET A 1 18.89 52.55 21.11
N LEU A 2 18.68 51.62 20.17
CA LEU A 2 17.63 50.58 20.14
C LEU A 2 17.68 49.92 18.75
N LYS A 3 18.37 48.78 18.68
CA LYS A 3 18.37 47.86 17.54
C LYS A 3 17.02 47.13 17.54
N VAL A 4 16.25 47.24 16.47
CA VAL A 4 15.20 46.27 16.15
C VAL A 4 15.77 45.39 15.05
N ALA A 5 16.13 44.17 15.44
CA ALA A 5 16.58 43.13 14.53
C ALA A 5 15.36 42.57 13.78
N SER A 6 15.21 42.92 12.50
CA SER A 6 14.30 42.18 11.62
C SER A 6 15.02 40.91 11.17
N LYS A 7 14.63 39.80 11.76
CA LYS A 7 15.09 38.46 11.43
C LYS A 7 14.32 38.03 10.18
N ASN A 8 14.83 38.35 8.99
CA ASN A 8 14.37 37.74 7.75
C ASN A 8 14.83 36.28 7.72
N GLN A 9 14.05 35.45 8.39
CA GLN A 9 14.13 34.00 8.31
C GLN A 9 13.37 33.63 7.04
N SER A 10 14.09 33.66 5.92
CA SER A 10 13.59 33.09 4.66
C SER A 10 13.40 31.59 4.89
N ASP A 11 12.14 31.17 4.98
CA ASP A 11 11.73 29.78 4.89
C ASP A 11 12.27 29.17 3.59
N ASN A 12 13.45 28.58 3.70
CA ASN A 12 14.05 27.76 2.66
C ASN A 12 13.36 26.38 2.75
N GLN A 13 12.07 26.32 2.40
CA GLN A 13 11.49 25.05 2.00
C GLN A 13 12.16 24.66 0.69
N PRO A 14 12.74 23.44 0.57
CA PRO A 14 13.21 22.99 -0.72
C PRO A 14 12.00 23.01 -1.65
N ILE A 15 12.07 23.84 -2.68
CA ILE A 15 11.15 23.76 -3.81
C ILE A 15 11.42 22.38 -4.41
N ILE A 16 10.66 21.38 -3.97
CA ILE A 16 10.63 20.06 -4.59
C ILE A 16 10.31 20.34 -6.04
N SER A 17 11.28 20.12 -6.92
CA SER A 17 11.10 20.45 -8.33
C SER A 17 9.90 19.67 -8.86
N LEU A 18 9.04 20.27 -9.69
CA LEU A 18 7.89 19.56 -10.27
C LEU A 18 8.29 18.28 -11.03
N ALA A 19 9.57 18.13 -11.39
CA ALA A 19 10.15 16.93 -11.97
C ALA A 19 10.26 15.76 -10.97
N GLU A 20 10.58 16.02 -9.70
CA GLU A 20 10.64 15.01 -8.62
C GLU A 20 9.25 14.44 -8.25
N GLN A 21 8.19 15.01 -8.83
CA GLN A 21 6.80 14.79 -8.42
C GLN A 21 5.98 13.94 -9.40
N GLN A 22 6.46 13.72 -10.62
CA GLN A 22 5.77 12.90 -11.61
C GLN A 22 5.99 11.38 -11.39
N PRO A 23 5.13 10.52 -11.95
CA PRO A 23 5.36 9.08 -11.94
C PRO A 23 6.75 8.74 -12.52
N TYR A 24 7.48 7.82 -11.89
CA TYR A 24 8.82 7.41 -12.30
C TYR A 24 8.93 7.02 -13.78
N LEU A 25 7.90 6.36 -14.32
CA LEU A 25 7.88 6.02 -15.75
C LEU A 25 7.88 7.28 -16.63
N MET A 26 7.13 8.31 -16.26
CA MET A 26 7.04 9.54 -17.05
C MET A 26 8.33 10.34 -17.01
N ARG A 27 9.03 10.33 -15.86
CA ARG A 27 10.37 10.90 -15.73
C ARG A 27 11.38 10.18 -16.63
N ALA A 28 11.40 8.85 -16.57
CA ALA A 28 12.23 8.02 -17.43
C ALA A 28 11.95 8.26 -18.93
N ILE A 29 10.70 8.30 -19.36
CA ILE A 29 10.36 8.58 -20.77
C ILE A 29 10.83 9.97 -21.21
N LYS A 30 10.63 10.99 -20.37
CA LYS A 30 11.11 12.35 -20.66
C LYS A 30 12.63 12.39 -20.80
N ARG A 31 13.33 11.62 -19.97
CA ARG A 31 14.78 11.53 -20.01
C ARG A 31 15.28 10.75 -21.25
N LEU A 32 14.56 9.71 -21.67
CA LEU A 32 14.84 8.99 -22.92
C LEU A 32 14.73 9.93 -24.13
N ALA A 33 13.70 10.79 -24.18
CA ALA A 33 13.52 11.76 -25.26
C ALA A 33 14.65 12.82 -25.35
N GLN A 34 15.51 12.92 -24.33
CA GLN A 34 16.68 13.80 -24.34
C GLN A 34 17.94 13.11 -24.89
N ARG A 35 17.93 11.78 -25.09
CA ARG A 35 19.06 11.04 -25.67
C ARG A 35 19.15 11.33 -27.18
N GLY A 36 20.35 11.26 -27.75
CA GLY A 36 20.58 11.52 -29.17
C GLY A 36 20.10 10.41 -30.11
N ASP A 37 20.01 9.16 -29.64
CA ASP A 37 19.70 7.97 -30.44
C ASP A 37 18.42 7.23 -30.00
N TYR A 38 17.52 7.93 -29.30
CA TYR A 38 16.37 7.35 -28.60
C TYR A 38 15.33 6.62 -29.46
N GLN A 39 15.38 6.71 -30.80
CA GLN A 39 14.30 6.24 -31.68
C GLN A 39 14.05 4.73 -31.59
N SER A 40 15.11 3.92 -31.54
CA SER A 40 14.98 2.46 -31.44
C SER A 40 14.39 2.07 -30.09
N ASP A 41 14.99 2.57 -29.01
CA ASP A 41 14.57 2.29 -27.63
C ASP A 41 13.15 2.79 -27.35
N ALA A 42 12.79 3.97 -27.85
CA ALA A 42 11.44 4.53 -27.71
C ALA A 42 10.40 3.70 -28.46
N SER A 43 10.74 3.16 -29.64
CA SER A 43 9.83 2.31 -30.41
C SER A 43 9.56 0.98 -29.69
N GLN A 44 10.61 0.37 -29.13
CA GLN A 44 10.48 -0.84 -28.31
C GLN A 44 9.63 -0.58 -27.08
N LEU A 45 9.97 0.47 -26.31
CA LEU A 45 9.24 0.84 -25.09
C LEU A 45 7.77 1.16 -25.37
N LEU A 46 7.47 1.85 -26.47
CA LEU A 46 6.10 2.12 -26.89
C LEU A 46 5.32 0.84 -27.18
N GLY A 47 5.95 -0.14 -27.84
CA GLY A 47 5.34 -1.45 -28.12
C GLY A 47 4.98 -2.18 -26.82
N ASP A 48 5.93 -2.28 -25.89
CA ASP A 48 5.72 -2.91 -24.59
C ASP A 48 4.61 -2.22 -23.80
N LEU A 49 4.68 -0.89 -23.66
CA LEU A 49 3.68 -0.11 -22.90
C LEU A 49 2.28 -0.22 -23.51
N SER A 50 2.17 -0.26 -24.84
CA SER A 50 0.89 -0.43 -25.53
C SER A 50 0.31 -1.82 -25.28
N GLY A 51 1.15 -2.87 -25.35
CA GLY A 51 0.75 -4.23 -25.05
C GLY A 51 0.27 -4.42 -23.60
N ILE A 52 1.01 -3.85 -22.65
CA ILE A 52 0.64 -3.87 -21.23
C ILE A 52 -0.68 -3.11 -21.01
N THR A 53 -0.82 -1.92 -21.59
CA THR A 53 -2.04 -1.11 -21.44
C THR A 53 -3.26 -1.84 -21.98
N ALA A 54 -3.14 -2.49 -23.14
CA ALA A 54 -4.23 -3.30 -23.71
C ALA A 54 -4.61 -4.47 -22.80
N MET A 55 -3.62 -5.17 -22.22
CA MET A 55 -3.84 -6.24 -21.25
C MET A 55 -4.55 -5.73 -19.98
N VAL A 56 -4.16 -4.56 -19.47
CA VAL A 56 -4.77 -3.95 -18.29
C VAL A 56 -6.21 -3.54 -18.56
N ALA A 57 -6.49 -2.98 -19.74
CA ALA A 57 -7.85 -2.62 -20.14
C ALA A 57 -8.75 -3.86 -20.17
N ASP A 58 -8.30 -4.94 -20.81
CA ASP A 58 -9.08 -6.18 -20.90
C ASP A 58 -9.35 -6.81 -19.52
N LYS A 59 -8.36 -6.79 -18.62
CA LYS A 59 -8.46 -7.48 -17.32
C LYS A 59 -9.06 -6.66 -16.18
N PHE A 60 -8.85 -5.35 -16.15
CA PHE A 60 -9.15 -4.54 -14.95
C PHE A 60 -10.22 -3.48 -15.18
N THR A 61 -10.28 -2.87 -16.35
CA THR A 61 -11.34 -1.90 -16.64
C THR A 61 -12.58 -2.59 -17.18
N ASN A 62 -12.41 -3.67 -17.96
CA ASN A 62 -13.48 -4.36 -18.68
C ASN A 62 -14.30 -3.38 -19.54
N ASP A 63 -13.64 -2.31 -19.97
CA ASP A 63 -14.22 -1.20 -20.72
C ASP A 63 -13.31 -0.85 -21.89
N ARG A 64 -13.85 -1.04 -23.09
CA ARG A 64 -13.18 -0.77 -24.37
C ARG A 64 -13.44 0.65 -24.90
N THR A 65 -14.11 1.48 -24.12
CA THR A 65 -14.28 2.90 -24.43
C THR A 65 -12.95 3.66 -24.27
N ALA A 66 -12.91 4.89 -24.77
CA ALA A 66 -11.77 5.79 -24.55
C ALA A 66 -11.48 6.02 -23.06
N GLU A 67 -12.52 6.08 -22.22
CA GLU A 67 -12.38 6.25 -20.77
C GLU A 67 -11.74 5.02 -20.14
N GLY A 68 -12.21 3.82 -20.50
CA GLY A 68 -11.61 2.56 -20.04
C GLY A 68 -10.14 2.41 -20.46
N ILE A 69 -9.78 2.83 -21.69
CA ILE A 69 -8.39 2.82 -22.15
C ILE A 69 -7.55 3.86 -21.38
N GLN A 70 -8.10 5.04 -21.12
CA GLN A 70 -7.40 6.07 -20.35
C GLN A 70 -7.15 5.63 -18.91
N GLU A 71 -8.12 4.97 -18.27
CA GLU A 71 -7.93 4.38 -16.94
C GLU A 71 -6.85 3.29 -16.96
N ALA A 72 -6.88 2.40 -17.96
CA ALA A 72 -5.86 1.37 -18.11
C ALA A 72 -4.45 1.94 -18.30
N LEU A 73 -4.33 3.05 -19.04
CA LEU A 73 -3.07 3.78 -19.18
C LEU A 73 -2.59 4.30 -17.82
N ARG A 74 -3.47 4.94 -17.04
CA ARG A 74 -3.12 5.45 -15.71
C ARG A 74 -2.63 4.34 -14.78
N LEU A 75 -3.34 3.21 -14.78
CA LEU A 75 -2.97 2.02 -14.01
C LEU A 75 -1.62 1.44 -14.45
N THR A 76 -1.37 1.39 -15.75
CA THR A 76 -0.10 0.93 -16.32
C THR A 76 1.05 1.83 -15.88
N VAL A 77 0.87 3.15 -15.99
CA VAL A 77 1.88 4.15 -15.58
C VAL A 77 2.20 4.03 -14.09
N GLY A 78 1.19 3.95 -13.23
CA GLY A 78 1.43 3.82 -11.80
C GLY A 78 2.03 2.47 -11.41
N CYS A 79 1.64 1.38 -12.07
CA CYS A 79 2.19 0.06 -11.77
C CYS A 79 3.67 -0.06 -12.12
N ILE A 80 4.05 0.39 -13.33
CA ILE A 80 5.45 0.41 -13.74
C ILE A 80 6.25 1.38 -12.86
N SER A 81 5.70 2.54 -12.54
CA SER A 81 6.34 3.50 -11.64
C SER A 81 6.56 2.93 -10.23
N LEU A 82 5.63 2.11 -9.73
CA LEU A 82 5.79 1.39 -8.48
C LEU A 82 6.91 0.34 -8.58
N GLY A 83 6.98 -0.41 -9.68
CA GLY A 83 8.07 -1.35 -9.96
C GLY A 83 9.44 -0.67 -9.98
N LEU A 84 9.57 0.46 -10.68
CA LEU A 84 10.78 1.27 -10.71
C LEU A 84 11.19 1.77 -9.32
N SER A 85 10.23 2.20 -8.49
CA SER A 85 10.53 2.70 -7.15
C SER A 85 11.15 1.66 -6.21
N GLN A 86 10.93 0.36 -6.44
CA GLN A 86 11.52 -0.72 -5.65
C GLN A 86 12.93 -1.14 -6.10
N ALA A 87 13.34 -0.76 -7.30
CA ALA A 87 14.65 -1.11 -7.83
C ALA A 87 15.82 -0.35 -7.13
N GLN A 88 15.53 0.40 -6.05
CA GLN A 88 16.49 1.20 -5.27
C GLN A 88 17.37 2.12 -6.13
N LEU A 89 16.83 2.52 -7.28
CA LEU A 89 17.40 3.53 -8.15
C LEU A 89 17.33 4.81 -7.33
N GLN A 90 18.47 5.39 -6.97
CA GLN A 90 18.57 6.59 -6.10
C GLN A 90 18.05 7.83 -6.84
N ASP A 91 16.76 7.84 -7.17
CA ASP A 91 16.09 8.83 -8.00
C ASP A 91 16.81 9.09 -9.35
N ASP A 92 17.46 8.04 -9.87
CA ASP A 92 18.23 8.09 -11.11
C ASP A 92 17.34 7.70 -12.31
N ASP A 93 16.89 8.73 -13.03
CA ASP A 93 16.07 8.58 -14.23
C ASP A 93 16.81 7.80 -15.35
N GLU A 94 18.15 7.87 -15.43
CA GLU A 94 18.92 7.11 -16.43
C GLU A 94 18.94 5.62 -16.09
N ALA A 95 19.17 5.29 -14.82
CA ALA A 95 19.12 3.90 -14.38
C ALA A 95 17.71 3.30 -14.56
N ALA A 96 16.65 4.11 -14.36
CA ALA A 96 15.28 3.70 -14.64
C ALA A 96 15.04 3.39 -16.13
N ILE A 97 15.55 4.22 -17.03
CA ILE A 97 15.47 3.96 -18.48
C ILE A 97 16.25 2.70 -18.84
N ASN A 98 17.49 2.55 -18.37
CA ASN A 98 18.31 1.37 -18.69
C ASN A 98 17.62 0.09 -18.22
N LEU A 99 16.99 0.10 -17.04
CA LEU A 99 16.20 -1.02 -16.57
C LEU A 99 15.03 -1.33 -17.54
N LEU A 100 14.28 -0.31 -17.98
CA LEU A 100 13.16 -0.49 -18.91
C LEU A 100 13.59 -1.04 -20.26
N ILE A 101 14.72 -0.58 -20.80
CA ILE A 101 15.22 -0.99 -22.11
C ILE A 101 15.84 -2.39 -22.05
N GLU A 102 16.76 -2.62 -21.10
CA GLU A 102 17.51 -3.88 -21.01
C GLU A 102 16.62 -5.05 -20.56
N HIS A 103 15.68 -4.79 -19.64
CA HIS A 103 14.87 -5.84 -19.01
C HIS A 103 13.43 -5.89 -19.51
N GLY A 104 13.01 -4.90 -20.31
CA GLY A 104 11.65 -4.76 -20.84
C GLY A 104 10.67 -4.16 -19.84
N ALA A 105 9.73 -3.34 -20.34
CA ALA A 105 8.73 -2.71 -19.48
C ALA A 105 7.74 -3.73 -18.88
N GLU A 106 7.53 -4.87 -19.55
CA GLU A 106 6.69 -5.95 -19.04
C GLU A 106 7.25 -6.52 -17.72
N ARG A 107 8.56 -6.72 -17.62
CA ARG A 107 9.18 -7.25 -16.41
C ARG A 107 9.05 -6.27 -15.25
N VAL A 108 9.23 -4.98 -15.51
CA VAL A 108 9.06 -3.92 -14.50
C VAL A 108 7.59 -3.81 -14.07
N PHE A 109 6.65 -3.93 -15.00
CA PHE A 109 5.22 -4.02 -14.69
C PHE A 109 4.92 -5.22 -13.80
N GLN A 110 5.43 -6.41 -14.13
CA GLN A 110 5.22 -7.62 -13.33
C GLN A 110 5.81 -7.46 -11.91
N GLN A 111 6.95 -6.79 -11.75
CA GLN A 111 7.51 -6.45 -10.44
C GLN A 111 6.55 -5.53 -9.66
N GLY A 112 6.08 -4.44 -10.28
CA GLY A 112 5.09 -3.54 -9.69
C GLY A 112 3.80 -4.26 -9.28
N PHE A 113 3.28 -5.13 -10.15
CA PHE A 113 2.05 -5.86 -9.90
C PHE A 113 2.18 -6.90 -8.78
N ARG A 114 3.36 -7.53 -8.63
CA ARG A 114 3.63 -8.43 -7.50
C ARG A 114 3.50 -7.70 -6.17
N LEU A 115 3.98 -6.45 -6.07
CA LEU A 115 3.86 -5.64 -4.86
C LEU A 115 2.40 -5.37 -4.51
N VAL A 116 1.59 -4.99 -5.50
CA VAL A 116 0.14 -4.78 -5.35
C VAL A 116 -0.53 -6.06 -4.87
N ARG A 117 -0.23 -7.19 -5.49
CA ARG A 117 -0.77 -8.49 -5.14
C ARG A 117 -0.38 -8.93 -3.73
N ASP A 118 0.87 -8.71 -3.36
CA ASP A 118 1.37 -9.12 -2.05
C ASP A 118 0.80 -8.21 -0.95
N LEU A 119 0.56 -6.92 -1.23
CA LEU A 119 -0.17 -6.01 -0.34
C LEU A 119 -1.65 -6.41 -0.19
N ALA A 120 -2.30 -6.82 -1.28
CA ALA A 120 -3.68 -7.26 -1.27
C ALA A 120 -3.90 -8.52 -0.43
N LYS A 121 -2.89 -9.37 -0.27
CA LYS A 121 -2.96 -10.55 0.63
C LYS A 121 -2.86 -10.20 2.10
N LEU A 122 -2.39 -9.00 2.45
CA LEU A 122 -2.27 -8.58 3.83
C LEU A 122 -3.61 -8.02 4.33
N PRO A 123 -4.00 -8.32 5.58
CA PRO A 123 -5.24 -7.83 6.17
C PRO A 123 -5.20 -6.31 6.30
N GLU A 124 -6.28 -5.67 5.88
CA GLU A 124 -6.49 -4.23 6.03
C GLU A 124 -7.01 -3.88 7.43
N VAL A 125 -7.89 -4.74 7.96
CA VAL A 125 -8.51 -4.62 9.29
C VAL A 125 -8.09 -5.78 10.18
N ALA A 126 -8.08 -5.56 11.49
CA ALA A 126 -7.66 -6.54 12.49
C ALA A 126 -8.76 -7.59 12.79
N MET A 127 -9.53 -8.01 11.78
CA MET A 127 -10.58 -9.01 11.95
C MET A 127 -9.99 -10.42 12.01
N LEU A 128 -10.55 -11.25 12.88
CA LEU A 128 -10.17 -12.67 13.03
C LEU A 128 -11.07 -13.62 12.22
N SER A 129 -12.05 -13.06 11.51
CA SER A 129 -13.07 -13.82 10.78
C SER A 129 -12.48 -14.58 9.59
N PRO A 130 -12.84 -15.86 9.40
CA PRO A 130 -12.44 -16.64 8.23
C PRO A 130 -13.16 -16.20 6.94
N PHE A 131 -14.19 -15.35 7.06
CA PHE A 131 -15.02 -14.96 5.91
C PHE A 131 -14.30 -14.04 4.93
N ASP A 132 -13.24 -13.32 5.32
CA ASP A 132 -12.50 -12.38 4.44
C ASP A 132 -11.53 -13.05 3.44
N ASN A 133 -11.49 -14.39 3.39
CA ASN A 133 -10.51 -15.15 2.61
C ASN A 133 -11.08 -15.86 1.38
N THR A 134 -12.28 -15.50 0.91
CA THR A 134 -12.83 -16.12 -0.30
C THR A 134 -12.04 -15.70 -1.56
N PRO A 135 -11.93 -16.55 -2.60
CA PRO A 135 -11.25 -16.18 -3.85
C PRO A 135 -11.82 -14.90 -4.49
N HIS A 136 -13.13 -14.70 -4.38
CA HIS A 136 -13.82 -13.52 -4.91
C HIS A 136 -13.44 -12.24 -4.15
N GLU A 137 -13.31 -12.30 -2.81
CA GLU A 137 -12.84 -11.15 -2.03
C GLU A 137 -11.38 -10.84 -2.30
N GLN A 138 -10.53 -11.86 -2.47
CA GLN A 138 -9.12 -11.66 -2.83
C GLN A 138 -8.99 -10.96 -4.19
N GLU A 139 -9.80 -11.32 -5.18
CA GLU A 139 -9.83 -10.65 -6.48
C GLU A 139 -10.35 -9.21 -6.37
N ARG A 140 -11.43 -9.00 -5.61
CA ARG A 140 -11.97 -7.65 -5.34
C ARG A 140 -10.95 -6.76 -4.64
N GLN A 141 -10.24 -7.30 -3.65
CA GLN A 141 -9.23 -6.60 -2.89
C GLN A 141 -8.01 -6.28 -3.77
N LEU A 142 -7.56 -7.23 -4.59
CA LEU A 142 -6.52 -6.99 -5.58
C LEU A 142 -6.88 -5.83 -6.51
N LYS A 143 -8.08 -5.84 -7.08
CA LYS A 143 -8.57 -4.75 -7.94
C LYS A 143 -8.63 -3.42 -7.19
N SER A 144 -9.13 -3.42 -5.96
CA SER A 144 -9.21 -2.23 -5.11
C SER A 144 -7.83 -1.63 -4.81
N VAL A 145 -6.86 -2.46 -4.39
CA VAL A 145 -5.49 -2.04 -4.11
C VAL A 145 -4.81 -1.54 -5.39
N PHE A 146 -5.03 -2.22 -6.52
CA PHE A 146 -4.47 -1.80 -7.81
C PHE A 146 -4.97 -0.41 -8.21
N LEU A 147 -6.27 -0.16 -8.17
CA LEU A 147 -6.87 1.15 -8.43
C LEU A 147 -6.36 2.21 -7.45
N LYS A 148 -6.33 1.91 -6.14
CA LYS A 148 -5.95 2.86 -5.08
C LYS A 148 -4.52 3.36 -5.23
N PHE A 149 -3.58 2.48 -5.56
CA PHE A 149 -2.16 2.85 -5.55
C PHE A 149 -1.58 3.08 -6.95
N CYS A 150 -2.11 2.45 -7.99
CA CYS A 150 -1.55 2.55 -9.34
C CYS A 150 -2.29 3.54 -10.26
N ASN A 151 -3.39 4.16 -9.84
CA ASN A 151 -4.06 5.18 -10.67
C ASN A 151 -3.22 6.47 -10.70
N ALA A 152 -2.32 6.56 -11.67
CA ALA A 152 -1.38 7.66 -11.84
C ALA A 152 -1.72 8.46 -13.09
N ASP A 153 -2.06 9.74 -12.94
CA ASP A 153 -2.16 10.62 -14.10
C ASP A 153 -0.75 10.95 -14.62
N PRO A 154 -0.44 10.70 -15.90
CA PRO A 154 0.89 10.94 -16.48
C PRO A 154 1.40 12.38 -16.32
N ASN A 155 0.48 13.33 -16.20
CA ASN A 155 0.80 14.76 -16.22
C ASN A 155 0.84 15.40 -14.83
N THR A 156 0.42 14.70 -13.78
CA THR A 156 0.28 15.29 -12.44
C THR A 156 1.19 14.62 -11.41
N PHE A 157 1.17 15.15 -10.19
CA PHE A 157 1.87 14.57 -9.06
C PHE A 157 1.32 13.18 -8.72
N TRP A 158 2.22 12.21 -8.47
CA TRP A 158 1.82 10.89 -8.04
C TRP A 158 2.59 10.40 -6.82
N GLY A 159 1.92 10.44 -5.67
CA GLY A 159 2.43 9.94 -4.38
C GLY A 159 2.20 8.44 -4.14
N GLY A 160 1.86 7.67 -5.17
CA GLY A 160 1.45 6.27 -5.03
C GLY A 160 2.47 5.38 -4.33
N HIS A 161 3.77 5.57 -4.60
CA HIS A 161 4.85 4.80 -3.95
C HIS A 161 4.94 5.05 -2.43
N LYS A 162 4.88 6.32 -1.98
CA LYS A 162 4.92 6.65 -0.54
C LYS A 162 3.67 6.15 0.18
N ASN A 163 2.52 6.30 -0.47
CA ASN A 163 1.25 5.80 0.04
C ASN A 163 1.28 4.28 0.16
N PHE A 164 1.83 3.59 -0.85
CA PHE A 164 2.00 2.14 -0.86
C PHE A 164 2.92 1.67 0.27
N GLN A 165 4.08 2.30 0.47
CA GLN A 165 5.01 1.94 1.55
C GLN A 165 4.37 2.08 2.93
N ARG A 166 3.69 3.20 3.17
CA ARG A 166 2.95 3.44 4.42
C ARG A 166 1.83 2.42 4.64
N GLU A 167 1.06 2.11 3.60
CA GLU A 167 0.02 1.09 3.68
C GLU A 167 0.62 -0.30 3.97
N LEU A 168 1.73 -0.65 3.31
CA LEU A 168 2.44 -1.91 3.53
C LEU A 168 2.90 -2.06 4.98
N GLU A 169 3.46 -1.00 5.57
CA GLU A 169 3.82 -0.98 6.98
C GLU A 169 2.60 -1.14 7.89
N ASN A 170 1.51 -0.43 7.60
CA ASN A 170 0.28 -0.53 8.37
C ASN A 170 -0.30 -1.95 8.34
N ARG A 171 -0.43 -2.55 7.15
CA ARG A 171 -0.96 -3.92 7.03
C ARG A 171 -0.06 -4.97 7.65
N LYS A 172 1.27 -4.78 7.64
CA LYS A 172 2.20 -5.64 8.39
C LYS A 172 1.97 -5.54 9.90
N LYS A 173 1.74 -4.32 10.44
CA LYS A 173 1.38 -4.14 11.85
C LYS A 173 0.05 -4.83 12.18
N THR A 174 -0.96 -4.67 11.34
CA THR A 174 -2.26 -5.35 11.47
C THR A 174 -2.10 -6.87 11.49
N LEU A 175 -1.27 -7.42 10.59
CA LEU A 175 -0.97 -8.85 10.59
C LEU A 175 -0.31 -9.31 11.90
N SER A 176 0.65 -8.55 12.43
CA SER A 176 1.29 -8.87 13.72
C SER A 176 0.29 -8.85 14.88
N VAL A 177 -0.65 -7.90 14.88
CA VAL A 177 -1.75 -7.81 15.85
C VAL A 177 -2.63 -9.06 15.77
N ILE A 178 -3.07 -9.44 14.57
CA ILE A 178 -3.85 -10.66 14.32
C ILE A 178 -3.10 -11.90 14.80
N GLN A 179 -1.81 -12.05 14.46
CA GLN A 179 -1.00 -13.19 14.88
C GLN A 179 -0.85 -13.26 16.41
N CYS A 180 -0.66 -12.12 17.07
CA CYS A 180 -0.62 -12.02 18.52
C CYS A 180 -1.95 -12.45 19.15
N ALA A 181 -3.07 -11.91 18.65
CA ALA A 181 -4.41 -12.28 19.11
C ALA A 181 -4.71 -13.77 18.90
N GLN A 182 -4.35 -14.34 17.74
CA GLN A 182 -4.49 -15.77 17.47
C GLN A 182 -3.65 -16.63 18.41
N TRP A 183 -2.43 -16.18 18.75
CA TRP A 183 -1.58 -16.86 19.72
C TRP A 183 -2.19 -16.81 21.13
N LEU A 184 -2.67 -15.64 21.56
CA LEU A 184 -3.34 -15.43 22.85
C LEU A 184 -4.61 -16.27 22.98
N ARG A 185 -5.44 -16.34 21.93
CA ARG A 185 -6.61 -17.23 21.90
C ARG A 185 -6.25 -18.66 22.27
N LYS A 186 -5.05 -19.14 21.92
CA LYS A 186 -4.60 -20.52 22.15
C LYS A 186 -3.83 -20.71 23.47
N HIS A 187 -3.09 -19.70 23.91
CA HIS A 187 -2.09 -19.83 24.99
C HIS A 187 -2.33 -18.90 26.19
N HIS A 188 -3.50 -18.28 26.31
CA HIS A 188 -3.83 -17.46 27.46
C HIS A 188 -3.79 -18.28 28.77
N HIS A 189 -3.27 -17.68 29.85
CA HIS A 189 -2.90 -18.35 31.10
C HIS A 189 -4.05 -19.11 31.79
N ASP A 190 -5.30 -18.64 31.67
CA ASP A 190 -6.48 -19.31 32.22
C ASP A 190 -7.24 -20.19 31.20
N GLY A 191 -6.65 -20.42 30.03
CA GLY A 191 -7.22 -21.22 28.95
C GLY A 191 -7.71 -20.38 27.75
N ALA A 192 -8.10 -21.09 26.69
CA ALA A 192 -8.40 -20.49 25.40
C ALA A 192 -9.60 -19.54 25.42
N ILE A 193 -9.49 -18.39 24.72
CA ILE A 193 -10.61 -17.47 24.46
C ILE A 193 -11.45 -18.08 23.33
N LYS A 194 -12.71 -18.41 23.62
CA LYS A 194 -13.59 -19.19 22.73
C LYS A 194 -14.62 -18.37 21.94
N GLU A 195 -14.70 -17.06 22.19
CA GLU A 195 -15.69 -16.20 21.54
C GLU A 195 -15.30 -15.94 20.08
N GLU A 196 -16.10 -16.46 19.15
CA GLU A 196 -15.80 -16.53 17.72
C GLU A 196 -15.86 -15.13 17.06
N ASP A 197 -16.76 -14.27 17.53
CA ASP A 197 -17.05 -12.95 16.94
C ASP A 197 -16.09 -11.83 17.40
N MET A 198 -15.12 -12.15 18.26
CA MET A 198 -14.15 -11.16 18.74
C MET A 198 -13.08 -10.88 17.67
N ASP A 199 -12.78 -9.61 17.43
CA ASP A 199 -11.65 -9.19 16.60
C ASP A 199 -10.33 -9.25 17.38
N ALA A 200 -9.21 -8.99 16.68
CA ALA A 200 -7.88 -9.12 17.29
C ALA A 200 -7.66 -8.09 18.41
N ASP A 201 -8.22 -6.89 18.25
CA ASP A 201 -8.13 -5.82 19.24
C ASP A 201 -8.93 -6.17 20.50
N GLY A 202 -10.12 -6.75 20.37
CA GLY A 202 -10.91 -7.26 21.48
C GLY A 202 -10.19 -8.36 22.26
N VAL A 203 -9.55 -9.31 21.56
CA VAL A 203 -8.77 -10.38 22.19
C VAL A 203 -7.59 -9.81 23.00
N LEU A 204 -6.89 -8.82 22.45
CA LEU A 204 -5.79 -8.14 23.13
C LEU A 204 -6.28 -7.36 24.35
N ALA A 205 -7.39 -6.63 24.23
CA ALA A 205 -7.96 -5.87 25.34
C ALA A 205 -8.35 -6.79 26.51
N VAL A 206 -9.00 -7.91 26.21
CA VAL A 206 -9.35 -8.94 27.21
C VAL A 206 -8.09 -9.48 27.90
N ALA A 207 -7.04 -9.80 27.15
CA ALA A 207 -5.78 -10.29 27.72
C ALA A 207 -5.10 -9.26 28.64
N VAL A 208 -5.11 -7.97 28.28
CA VAL A 208 -4.53 -6.89 29.10
C VAL A 208 -5.32 -6.68 30.39
N ILE A 209 -6.66 -6.63 30.30
CA ILE A 209 -7.52 -6.49 31.50
C ILE A 209 -7.22 -7.61 32.51
N PHE A 210 -7.02 -8.84 32.03
CA PHE A 210 -6.69 -9.96 32.92
C PHE A 210 -5.30 -9.91 33.52
N ALA A 211 -4.30 -9.53 32.72
CA ALA A 211 -2.95 -9.34 33.24
C ALA A 211 -2.92 -8.28 34.35
N VAL A 212 -3.73 -7.22 34.25
CA VAL A 212 -3.83 -6.15 35.26
C VAL A 212 -4.64 -6.57 36.49
N GLN A 213 -5.72 -7.34 36.32
CA GLN A 213 -6.55 -7.79 37.45
C GLN A 213 -5.87 -8.81 38.37
N GLY A 214 -4.88 -9.57 37.89
CA GLY A 214 -4.12 -10.53 38.70
C GLY A 214 -4.92 -11.72 39.27
N ASN A 215 -6.22 -11.82 38.98
CA ASN A 215 -7.15 -12.81 39.55
C ASN A 215 -7.55 -13.95 38.59
N GLY A 216 -7.14 -13.91 37.32
CA GLY A 216 -7.25 -15.03 36.38
C GLY A 216 -8.68 -15.53 36.00
N GLU A 217 -9.73 -14.70 36.08
CA GLU A 217 -11.10 -15.12 35.72
C GLU A 217 -11.56 -14.62 34.36
N ILE A 218 -11.53 -15.45 33.32
CA ILE A 218 -11.89 -15.09 31.92
C ILE A 218 -13.27 -14.39 31.75
N VAL A 219 -13.30 -13.37 30.89
CA VAL A 219 -14.50 -12.67 30.38
C VAL A 219 -15.37 -13.62 29.55
N ALA A 220 -14.78 -14.68 28.96
CA ALA A 220 -15.52 -15.69 28.20
C ALA A 220 -16.60 -16.43 29.03
N ARG A 221 -16.64 -16.25 30.36
CA ARG A 221 -17.72 -16.68 31.26
C ARG A 221 -18.36 -15.56 32.08
N ALA A 222 -17.90 -14.31 31.92
CA ALA A 222 -18.40 -13.18 32.67
C ALA A 222 -19.54 -12.52 31.89
N GLY A 223 -20.79 -12.86 32.23
CA GLY A 223 -21.96 -12.17 31.67
C GLY A 223 -21.95 -10.66 31.98
N GLN A 224 -22.78 -9.90 31.26
CA GLN A 224 -22.86 -8.43 31.25
C GLN A 224 -22.73 -7.73 32.63
N LYS A 225 -23.33 -8.28 33.69
CA LYS A 225 -23.24 -7.76 35.07
C LYS A 225 -21.82 -7.67 35.64
N LYS A 226 -20.93 -8.61 35.30
CA LYS A 226 -19.54 -8.58 35.77
C LYS A 226 -18.72 -7.53 35.01
N PHE A 227 -19.09 -7.25 33.76
CA PHE A 227 -18.49 -6.18 32.97
C PHE A 227 -18.88 -4.81 33.52
N GLU A 228 -20.14 -4.62 33.91
CA GLU A 228 -20.61 -3.41 34.60
C GLU A 228 -19.88 -3.19 35.93
N ALA A 229 -19.68 -4.24 36.73
CA ALA A 229 -18.92 -4.16 37.99
C ALA A 229 -17.43 -3.81 37.78
N LEU A 230 -16.83 -4.22 36.66
CA LEU A 230 -15.47 -3.83 36.29
C LEU A 230 -15.38 -2.33 35.97
N ILE A 231 -16.35 -1.82 35.20
CA ILE A 231 -16.42 -0.41 34.82
C ILE A 231 -16.61 0.46 36.08
N ASP A 232 -17.42 0.01 37.04
CA ASP A 232 -17.60 0.69 38.32
C ASP A 232 -16.37 0.66 39.22
N PHE A 233 -15.49 -0.35 39.11
CA PHE A 233 -14.25 -0.44 39.88
C PHE A 233 -13.13 0.46 39.34
N VAL A 234 -13.15 0.77 38.04
CA VAL A 234 -12.12 1.58 37.37
C VAL A 234 -12.49 3.08 37.33
N ARG A 235 -13.76 3.42 37.59
CA ARG A 235 -14.21 4.81 37.80
C ARG A 235 -13.86 5.33 39.19
#